data_AF-A0A3D8Y6F3-F1
#
_entry.id   AF-A0A3D8Y6F3-F1
#
_cell.length_a   1.000
_cell.length_b   1.000
_cell.length_c   1.000
_cell.angle_alpha   90.00
_cell.angle_beta   90.00
_cell.angle_gamma   90.00
#
_symmetry.space_group_name_H-M   'P 1'
#
loop_
_entity.id
_entity.type
_entity.pdbx_description
1 polymer ?
#
loop_
_entity_poly.entity_id
_entity_poly.type
_entity_poly.pdbx_seq_one_letter_code
_entity_poly.pdbx_strand_id
1 'polypeptide(L)'
;MKGQVYIILLGLAIVIGSYIWFISKLVGNIPALKEYKRYENISLLDSNIKSILQHELKYNCVKIDTISRNDDEPKYILTVDMKFKEYDYKFIISYFSYNSILNSSYNSKIELIGAYDFKNKVGGFHIDKAGMEDVIGVFEQKIIAKLR
;
A
#
# COMPACT_ATOMS: atom_id res chain seq x y z
N MET A 1 30.80 -20.53 -29.90
CA MET A 1 29.72 -19.50 -29.89
C MET A 1 28.62 -19.77 -28.85
N LYS A 2 28.17 -21.01 -28.60
CA LYS A 2 27.11 -21.29 -27.61
C LYS A 2 27.47 -20.87 -26.16
N GLY A 3 28.71 -21.10 -25.72
CA GLY A 3 29.15 -20.77 -24.34
C GLY A 3 29.13 -19.28 -23.98
N GLN A 4 29.46 -18.40 -24.93
CA GLN A 4 29.39 -16.94 -24.71
C GLN A 4 27.94 -16.45 -24.56
N VAL A 5 26.98 -17.07 -25.27
CA VAL A 5 25.56 -16.76 -25.15
C VAL A 5 25.02 -17.13 -23.77
N TYR A 6 25.45 -18.27 -23.20
CA TYR A 6 25.05 -18.66 -21.83
C TYR A 6 25.59 -17.72 -20.75
N ILE A 7 26.83 -17.22 -20.90
CA ILE A 7 27.41 -16.26 -19.95
C ILE A 7 26.65 -14.93 -19.99
N ILE A 8 26.28 -14.47 -21.18
CA ILE A 8 25.49 -13.23 -21.35
C ILE A 8 24.08 -13.39 -20.74
N LEU A 9 23.41 -14.52 -20.96
CA LEU A 9 22.10 -14.80 -20.37
C LEU A 9 22.15 -14.90 -18.85
N LEU A 10 23.20 -15.52 -18.30
CA LEU A 10 23.41 -15.61 -16.85
C LEU A 10 23.64 -14.22 -16.24
N GLY A 11 24.45 -13.38 -16.88
CA GLY A 11 24.66 -11.99 -16.47
C GLY A 11 23.38 -11.16 -16.47
N LEU A 12 22.56 -11.29 -17.53
CA LEU A 12 21.24 -10.64 -17.61
C LEU A 12 20.29 -11.10 -16.51
N ALA A 13 20.23 -12.40 -16.22
CA ALA A 13 19.39 -12.93 -15.15
C ALA A 13 19.78 -12.37 -13.76
N ILE A 14 21.08 -12.23 -13.50
CA ILE A 14 21.58 -11.64 -12.23
C ILE A 14 21.21 -10.17 -12.13
N VAL A 15 21.38 -9.38 -13.21
CA VAL A 15 21.02 -7.95 -13.24
C VAL A 15 19.52 -7.75 -13.04
N ILE A 16 18.70 -8.54 -13.72
CA ILE A 16 17.23 -8.47 -13.58
C ILE A 16 16.81 -8.88 -12.16
N GLY A 17 17.38 -9.96 -11.62
CA GLY A 17 17.06 -10.42 -10.26
C GLY A 17 17.46 -9.41 -9.17
N SER A 18 18.64 -8.79 -9.31
CA SER A 18 19.10 -7.75 -8.37
C SER A 18 18.30 -6.45 -8.48
N TYR A 19 17.85 -6.08 -9.68
CA TYR A 19 16.94 -4.96 -9.88
C TYR A 19 15.56 -5.21 -9.23
N ILE A 20 15.00 -6.41 -9.40
CA ILE A 20 13.74 -6.82 -8.75
C ILE A 20 13.89 -6.76 -7.23
N TRP A 21 14.97 -7.32 -6.67
CA TRP A 21 15.24 -7.29 -5.22
C TRP A 21 15.38 -5.87 -4.68
N PHE A 22 16.05 -4.98 -5.42
CA PHE A 22 16.20 -3.58 -5.05
C PHE A 22 14.85 -2.84 -5.03
N ILE A 23 14.01 -3.03 -6.04
CA ILE A 23 12.65 -2.47 -6.08
C ILE A 23 11.81 -3.00 -4.92
N SER A 24 11.83 -4.31 -4.67
CA SER A 24 11.10 -4.91 -3.56
C SER A 24 11.53 -4.36 -2.19
N LYS A 25 12.83 -4.09 -2.00
CA LYS A 25 13.34 -3.45 -0.78
C LYS A 25 12.93 -1.98 -0.65
N LEU A 26 12.94 -1.21 -1.75
CA LEU A 26 12.50 0.18 -1.72
C LEU A 26 11.01 0.30 -1.37
N VAL A 27 10.16 -0.55 -1.94
CA VAL A 27 8.72 -0.58 -1.63
C VAL A 27 8.46 -0.94 -0.16
N GLY A 28 9.31 -1.78 0.44
CA GLY A 28 9.19 -2.19 1.84
C GLY A 28 9.55 -1.11 2.87
N ASN A 29 10.25 -0.02 2.49
CA ASN A 29 10.76 1.00 3.42
C ASN A 29 10.20 2.41 3.14
N ILE A 30 9.11 2.53 2.38
CA ILE A 30 8.49 3.84 2.15
C ILE A 30 7.83 4.31 3.45
N PRO A 31 8.18 5.50 3.98
CA PRO A 31 7.57 6.02 5.19
C PRO A 31 6.07 6.29 4.97
N ALA A 32 5.27 6.07 6.01
CA ALA A 32 3.85 6.38 5.97
C ALA A 32 3.64 7.90 5.88
N LEU A 33 2.82 8.36 4.92
CA LEU A 33 2.26 9.71 4.92
C LEU A 33 1.38 9.92 6.15
N LYS A 34 0.60 8.90 6.52
CA LYS A 34 -0.23 8.94 7.73
C LYS A 34 -0.51 7.54 8.25
N GLU A 35 -0.67 7.42 9.56
CA GLU A 35 -0.86 6.15 10.26
C GLU A 35 -2.16 6.15 11.06
N TYR A 36 -2.85 5.01 11.07
CA TYR A 36 -4.11 4.81 11.79
C TYR A 36 -4.02 3.49 12.54
N LYS A 37 -4.12 3.55 13.87
CA LYS A 37 -4.15 2.36 14.73
C LYS A 37 -5.58 1.84 14.85
N ARG A 38 -5.73 0.52 14.83
CA ARG A 38 -7.00 -0.19 14.96
C ARG A 38 -6.86 -1.35 15.95
N TYR A 39 -7.97 -1.72 16.57
CA TYR A 39 -8.05 -2.78 17.56
C TYR A 39 -8.87 -3.96 17.00
N GLU A 40 -8.46 -4.45 15.83
CA GLU A 40 -9.16 -5.54 15.14
C GLU A 40 -8.17 -6.53 14.56
N ASN A 41 -8.59 -7.79 14.45
CA ASN A 41 -7.84 -8.86 13.83
C ASN A 41 -7.62 -8.56 12.33
N ILE A 42 -6.44 -8.91 11.80
CA ILE A 42 -6.06 -8.62 10.41
C ILE A 42 -7.03 -9.20 9.37
N SER A 43 -7.61 -10.38 9.63
CA SER A 43 -8.60 -10.99 8.73
C SER A 43 -9.90 -10.19 8.68
N LEU A 44 -10.30 -9.61 9.83
CA LEU A 44 -11.48 -8.74 9.90
C LEU A 44 -11.20 -7.41 9.20
N LEU A 45 -10.03 -6.82 9.44
CA LEU A 45 -9.58 -5.61 8.77
C LEU A 45 -9.54 -5.77 7.25
N ASP A 46 -8.94 -6.86 6.76
CA ASP A 46 -8.86 -7.17 5.33
C ASP A 46 -10.27 -7.30 4.71
N SER A 47 -11.16 -8.01 5.39
CA SER A 47 -12.56 -8.15 4.98
C SER A 47 -13.29 -6.81 4.94
N ASN A 48 -13.13 -5.96 5.96
CA ASN A 48 -13.76 -4.64 6.05
C ASN A 48 -13.26 -3.70 4.95
N ILE A 49 -11.94 -3.66 4.73
CA ILE A 49 -11.33 -2.88 3.64
C ILE A 49 -11.88 -3.32 2.29
N LYS A 50 -11.86 -4.63 2.00
CA LYS A 50 -12.39 -5.17 0.74
C LYS A 50 -13.87 -4.83 0.56
N SER A 51 -14.67 -4.99 1.62
CA SER A 51 -16.11 -4.72 1.59
C SER A 51 -16.41 -3.26 1.23
N ILE A 52 -15.77 -2.30 1.89
CA ILE A 52 -15.96 -0.86 1.64
C ILE A 52 -15.57 -0.49 0.21
N LEU A 53 -14.45 -1.03 -0.28
CA LEU A 53 -13.93 -0.70 -1.61
C LEU A 53 -14.79 -1.29 -2.73
N GLN A 54 -15.28 -2.52 -2.56
CA GLN A 54 -16.08 -3.22 -3.56
C GLN A 54 -17.55 -2.81 -3.55
N HIS A 55 -18.18 -2.74 -2.37
CA HIS A 55 -19.63 -2.61 -2.26
C HIS A 55 -20.12 -1.17 -2.12
N GLU A 56 -19.45 -0.35 -1.30
CA GLU A 56 -19.98 0.97 -0.99
C GLU A 56 -19.53 2.05 -1.97
N LEU A 57 -18.33 1.89 -2.52
CA LEU A 57 -17.67 2.98 -3.22
C LEU A 57 -17.60 2.79 -4.74
N LYS A 58 -17.92 1.59 -5.24
CA LYS A 58 -17.78 1.21 -6.67
C LYS A 58 -16.41 1.61 -7.23
N TYR A 59 -15.37 1.55 -6.41
CA TYR A 59 -14.02 1.92 -6.85
C TYR A 59 -13.38 0.75 -7.59
N ASN A 60 -12.56 1.08 -8.58
CA ASN A 60 -11.71 0.09 -9.23
C ASN A 60 -10.57 -0.23 -8.25
N CYS A 61 -10.76 -1.27 -7.45
CA CYS A 61 -9.70 -1.82 -6.60
C CYS A 61 -8.80 -2.69 -7.48
N VAL A 62 -7.67 -2.15 -7.92
CA VAL A 62 -6.87 -2.79 -8.98
C VAL A 62 -5.88 -3.81 -8.45
N LYS A 63 -5.42 -3.74 -7.18
CA LYS A 63 -4.43 -4.71 -6.71
C LYS A 63 -4.24 -4.78 -5.21
N ILE A 64 -4.38 -5.98 -4.62
CA ILE A 64 -3.92 -6.33 -3.28
C ILE A 64 -2.70 -7.23 -3.47
N ASP A 65 -1.51 -6.73 -3.18
CA ASP A 65 -0.29 -7.51 -3.14
C ASP A 65 0.04 -7.81 -1.67
N THR A 66 0.13 -9.08 -1.31
CA THR A 66 0.62 -9.50 0.02
C THR A 66 2.13 -9.55 -0.01
N ILE A 67 2.80 -8.72 0.78
CA ILE A 67 4.24 -8.80 0.99
C ILE A 67 4.46 -9.44 2.36
N SER A 68 4.65 -10.76 2.38
CA SER A 68 5.16 -11.42 3.59
C SER A 68 6.65 -11.06 3.72
N ARG A 69 7.04 -10.38 4.80
CA ARG A 69 8.44 -10.42 5.23
C ARG A 69 8.65 -11.76 5.91
N ASN A 70 9.81 -12.38 5.67
CA ASN A 70 10.09 -13.75 6.12
C ASN A 70 10.13 -13.92 7.65
N ASP A 71 10.08 -12.85 8.44
CA ASP A 71 10.19 -12.89 9.91
C ASP A 71 9.22 -11.95 10.66
N ASP A 72 8.37 -11.19 9.95
CA ASP A 72 7.39 -10.26 10.54
C ASP A 72 5.98 -10.61 10.09
N GLU A 73 4.98 -10.28 10.91
CA GLU A 73 3.55 -10.44 10.61
C GLU A 73 3.20 -9.96 9.18
N PRO A 74 2.26 -10.63 8.48
CA PRO A 74 1.98 -10.35 7.08
C PRO A 74 1.59 -8.89 6.87
N LYS A 75 2.33 -8.20 5.99
CA LYS A 75 2.02 -6.85 5.53
C LYS A 75 1.30 -6.90 4.20
N TYR A 76 0.11 -6.34 4.16
CA TYR A 76 -0.70 -6.23 2.97
C TYR A 76 -0.48 -4.86 2.36
N ILE A 77 -0.27 -4.80 1.04
CA ILE A 77 -0.22 -3.55 0.30
C ILE A 77 -1.37 -3.55 -0.70
N LEU A 78 -2.11 -2.44 -0.72
CA LEU A 78 -3.29 -2.26 -1.52
C LEU A 78 -3.18 -0.95 -2.30
N THR A 79 -3.45 -1.01 -3.60
CA THR A 79 -3.64 0.18 -4.43
C THR A 79 -5.11 0.39 -4.71
N VAL A 80 -5.62 1.57 -4.34
CA VAL A 80 -7.00 1.99 -4.55
C VAL A 80 -7.03 3.09 -5.59
N ASP A 81 -7.63 2.80 -6.75
CA ASP A 81 -7.93 3.81 -7.77
C ASP A 81 -9.37 4.30 -7.58
N MET A 82 -9.50 5.53 -7.12
CA MET A 82 -10.76 6.18 -6.78
C MET A 82 -11.16 7.14 -7.89
N LYS A 83 -12.17 6.76 -8.67
CA LYS A 83 -12.78 7.63 -9.68
C LYS A 83 -14.23 7.94 -9.30
N PHE A 84 -14.52 9.18 -8.93
CA PHE A 84 -15.88 9.60 -8.60
C PHE A 84 -16.14 11.06 -8.97
N LYS A 85 -17.03 11.28 -9.94
CA LYS A 85 -17.36 12.63 -10.46
C LYS A 85 -16.09 13.40 -10.87
N GLU A 86 -15.68 14.35 -10.06
CA GLU A 86 -14.54 15.23 -10.27
C GLU A 86 -13.25 14.76 -9.59
N TYR A 87 -13.33 13.66 -8.85
CA TYR A 87 -12.24 13.07 -8.11
C TYR A 87 -11.61 11.92 -8.91
N ASP A 88 -10.31 12.05 -9.19
CA ASP A 88 -9.49 10.99 -9.78
C ASP A 88 -8.25 10.86 -8.90
N TYR A 89 -8.31 9.96 -7.93
CA TYR A 89 -7.25 9.74 -6.95
C TYR A 89 -6.68 8.32 -7.02
N LYS A 90 -5.41 8.19 -6.66
CA LYS A 90 -4.76 6.91 -6.36
C LYS A 90 -4.23 6.94 -4.93
N PHE A 91 -4.57 5.93 -4.15
CA PHE A 91 -4.05 5.71 -2.82
C PHE A 91 -3.28 4.40 -2.76
N ILE A 92 -2.12 4.42 -2.11
CA ILE A 92 -1.32 3.24 -1.79
C ILE A 92 -1.37 3.08 -0.29
N ILE A 93 -1.97 2.00 0.15
CA ILE A 93 -2.25 1.69 1.55
C ILE A 93 -1.44 0.47 1.91
N SER A 94 -0.89 0.43 3.11
CA SER A 94 -0.51 -0.84 3.72
C SER A 94 -1.22 -1.06 5.03
N TYR A 95 -1.43 -2.32 5.37
CA TYR A 95 -2.00 -2.69 6.64
C TYR A 95 -1.41 -4.01 7.12
N PHE A 96 -1.23 -4.11 8.43
CA PHE A 96 -0.64 -5.28 9.08
C PHE A 96 -1.12 -5.36 10.53
N SER A 97 -1.04 -6.55 11.10
CA SER A 97 -1.16 -6.76 12.54
C SER A 97 0.22 -6.58 13.19
N TYR A 98 0.22 -6.17 14.44
CA TYR A 98 1.36 -6.34 15.33
C TYR A 98 0.87 -6.92 16.65
N ASN A 99 1.41 -8.08 17.03
CA ASN A 99 1.35 -8.59 18.38
C ASN A 99 2.29 -7.76 19.22
N SER A 100 1.73 -6.93 20.08
CA SER A 100 2.49 -6.44 21.21
C SER A 100 2.64 -7.60 22.19
N ILE A 101 3.86 -8.09 22.41
CA ILE A 101 4.20 -9.10 23.44
C ILE A 101 3.65 -8.65 24.82
N LEU A 102 3.43 -7.35 25.02
CA LEU A 102 2.96 -6.75 26.27
C LEU A 102 1.44 -6.62 26.39
N ASN A 103 0.66 -6.69 25.29
CA ASN A 103 -0.79 -6.55 25.33
C ASN A 103 -1.45 -7.61 24.44
N SER A 104 -2.21 -8.53 25.04
CA SER A 104 -3.01 -9.58 24.39
C SER A 104 -4.19 -9.06 23.56
N SER A 105 -4.14 -7.79 23.14
CA SER A 105 -5.12 -7.17 22.25
C SER A 105 -4.55 -7.12 20.84
N TYR A 106 -5.26 -7.72 19.88
CA TYR A 106 -4.94 -7.59 18.45
C TYR A 106 -4.90 -6.11 18.09
N ASN A 107 -3.72 -5.63 17.70
CA ASN A 107 -3.55 -4.28 17.19
C ASN A 107 -3.21 -4.38 15.72
N SER A 108 -4.01 -3.74 14.89
CA SER A 108 -3.71 -3.56 13.48
C SER A 108 -3.35 -2.11 13.21
N LYS A 109 -2.60 -1.91 12.13
CA LYS A 109 -2.16 -0.60 11.68
C LYS A 109 -2.50 -0.46 10.22
N ILE A 110 -3.03 0.69 9.84
CA ILE A 110 -3.20 1.11 8.46
C ILE A 110 -2.26 2.28 8.23
N GLU A 111 -1.46 2.21 7.18
CA GLU A 111 -0.52 3.24 6.77
C GLU A 111 -0.89 3.69 5.36
N LEU A 112 -1.16 4.99 5.19
CA LEU A 112 -1.20 5.60 3.87
C LEU A 112 0.25 5.83 3.42
N ILE A 113 0.72 5.06 2.43
CA ILE A 113 2.09 5.13 1.92
C ILE A 113 2.20 6.16 0.81
N GLY A 114 1.18 6.27 -0.03
CA GLY A 114 1.19 7.17 -1.18
C GLY A 114 -0.21 7.66 -1.49
N ALA A 115 -0.30 8.90 -1.94
CA ALA A 115 -1.56 9.47 -2.42
C ALA A 115 -1.30 10.40 -3.60
N TYR A 116 -2.20 10.38 -4.58
CA TYR A 116 -2.07 11.18 -5.79
C TYR A 116 -3.42 11.63 -6.32
N ASP A 117 -3.55 12.93 -6.60
CA ASP A 117 -4.65 13.60 -7.29
C ASP A 117 -4.27 13.78 -8.76
N PHE A 118 -4.90 13.04 -9.66
CA PHE A 118 -4.63 13.12 -11.09
C PHE A 118 -5.12 14.42 -11.73
N LYS A 119 -6.18 15.03 -11.19
CA LYS A 119 -6.77 16.27 -11.72
C LYS A 119 -5.85 17.45 -11.43
N ASN A 120 -5.44 17.59 -10.17
CA ASN A 120 -4.60 18.71 -9.73
C ASN A 120 -3.09 18.41 -9.87
N LYS A 121 -2.72 17.18 -10.23
CA LYS A 121 -1.32 16.70 -10.33
C LYS A 121 -0.53 16.89 -9.03
N VAL A 122 -1.22 16.73 -7.90
CA VAL A 122 -0.65 16.83 -6.55
C VAL A 122 -0.53 15.43 -5.99
N GLY A 123 0.64 15.07 -5.44
CA GLY A 123 0.81 13.72 -4.90
C GLY A 123 2.24 13.22 -4.80
N GLY A 124 2.34 11.99 -4.30
CA GLY A 124 3.57 11.22 -4.21
C GLY A 124 3.64 10.44 -2.89
N PHE A 125 4.87 10.27 -2.42
CA PHE A 125 5.23 9.53 -1.21
C PHE A 125 5.78 10.45 -0.10
N HIS A 126 5.71 11.76 -0.29
CA HIS A 126 6.19 12.77 0.68
C HIS A 126 5.05 13.72 1.05
N ILE A 127 4.90 13.98 2.35
CA ILE A 127 3.82 14.81 2.89
C ILE A 127 4.04 16.31 2.68
N ASP A 128 5.30 16.75 2.55
CA ASP A 128 5.69 18.17 2.51
C ASP A 128 5.31 18.91 1.22
N LYS A 129 4.61 18.25 0.29
CA LYS A 129 4.10 18.88 -0.93
C LYS A 129 2.82 19.67 -0.65
N ALA A 130 2.76 20.91 -1.13
CA ALA A 130 1.55 21.72 -1.09
C ALA A 130 0.33 20.98 -1.68
N GLY A 131 -0.80 21.03 -0.97
CA GLY A 131 -2.04 20.35 -1.34
C GLY A 131 -2.15 18.88 -0.91
N MET A 132 -1.11 18.29 -0.28
CA MET A 132 -1.20 16.90 0.21
C MET A 132 -2.18 16.73 1.35
N GLU A 133 -2.38 17.74 2.20
CA GLU A 133 -3.34 17.66 3.30
C GLU A 133 -4.77 17.44 2.79
N ASP A 134 -5.17 18.10 1.70
CA ASP A 134 -6.49 17.92 1.09
C ASP A 134 -6.65 16.49 0.54
N VAL A 135 -5.61 15.97 -0.13
CA VAL A 135 -5.59 14.61 -0.67
C VAL A 135 -5.69 13.57 0.46
N ILE A 136 -4.97 13.77 1.57
CA ILE A 136 -5.06 12.93 2.76
C ILE A 136 -6.44 13.05 3.41
N GLY A 137 -7.03 14.25 3.44
CA GLY A 137 -8.38 14.46 3.97
C GLY A 137 -9.44 13.69 3.19
N VAL A 138 -9.32 13.60 1.86
CA VAL A 138 -10.21 12.75 1.03
C VAL A 138 -10.05 11.28 1.41
N PHE A 139 -8.82 10.80 1.58
CA PHE A 139 -8.56 9.43 2.04
C PHE A 139 -9.22 9.15 3.39
N GLU A 140 -9.07 10.06 4.36
CA GLU A 140 -9.66 9.92 5.69
C GLU A 140 -11.19 9.86 5.63
N GLN A 141 -11.82 10.77 4.89
CA GLN A 141 -13.28 10.84 4.78
C GLN A 141 -13.89 9.66 4.02
N LYS A 142 -13.20 9.15 2.99
CA LYS A 142 -13.77 8.14 2.08
C LYS A 142 -13.40 6.71 2.45
N ILE A 143 -12.28 6.48 3.14
CA ILE A 143 -11.82 5.13 3.48
C ILE A 143 -11.80 4.95 4.99
N ILE A 144 -11.04 5.78 5.72
CA ILE A 144 -10.84 5.59 7.17
C ILE A 144 -12.14 5.79 7.96
N ALA A 145 -12.94 6.81 7.63
CA ALA A 145 -14.20 7.09 8.32
C ALA A 145 -15.26 5.99 8.12
N LYS A 146 -15.13 5.20 7.05
CA LYS A 146 -16.03 4.08 6.74
C LYS A 146 -15.61 2.75 7.38
N LEU A 147 -14.33 2.63 7.76
CA LEU A 147 -13.79 1.48 8.50
C LEU A 147 -14.17 1.55 10.00
N ARG A 148 -15.43 1.84 10.34
CA ARG A 148 -15.93 1.92 11.72
C ARG A 148 -16.59 0.64 12.16
#